data_AF-A0A2R6XVP3-F1
#
_entry.id   AF-A0A2R6XVP3-F1
#
_cell.length_a   1.000
_cell.length_b   1.000
_cell.length_c   1.000
_cell.angle_alpha   90.00
_cell.angle_beta   90.00
_cell.angle_gamma   90.00
#
_symmetry.space_group_name_H-M   'P 1'
#
loop_
_entity.id
_entity.type
_entity.pdbx_description
1 polymer ?
#
loop_
_entity_poly.entity_id
_entity_poly.type
_entity_poly.pdbx_seq_one_letter_code
_entity_poly.pdbx_strand_id
1 'polypeptide(L)'
;MAAGRSVRALHTVLLFSQLLLGLKCSSAFNLKVSSLSLFGSSLRPDYPTNVHQNDGGKFELYEARGNGLAFMKISLWGNSIMQPAHFDTDILAHVIEGCAKWGMVYGSGDWVDAVSTLKAGDAFVIPKEAVVWFYNEDESNTFSFIGVGETSCGLKPGRITALPVVGSASMYQGFDDKSVADAWAVEKVTARKVMHNQGSSLFVKLSVKINLSRPEAKAAFNCEYVFPTWTVDPDLYMPGGGKQWTVLASKSVRHSILRKINLAGELIEQYSRSMYGPMFSTNVNQLLYVIKGRGHLVMVEPFKNDQILDTRICEGQVISIPKGYGYLITGDYDEEITHFTVADNSGPAKTFFAGKQSMYLGIPWEILRASFAVGDSIVDKVLHSRTWEYTILPPYGSADSIDQGSAEPEQPTEKEITSEIKGE
;
A
#
# COMPACT_ATOMS: atom_id res chain seq x y z
N MET A 1 -52.07 33.46 -17.85
CA MET A 1 -52.05 34.93 -17.73
C MET A 1 -51.39 35.29 -16.41
N ALA A 2 -50.48 36.27 -16.42
CA ALA A 2 -49.64 36.78 -15.31
C ALA A 2 -48.62 35.78 -14.72
N ALA A 3 -47.41 36.12 -14.29
CA ALA A 3 -46.57 37.33 -14.39
C ALA A 3 -45.16 37.00 -13.82
N GLY A 4 -44.11 37.61 -14.39
CA GLY A 4 -43.02 38.29 -13.65
C GLY A 4 -41.81 37.54 -13.04
N ARG A 5 -40.62 38.13 -13.30
CA ARG A 5 -39.28 38.01 -12.63
C ARG A 5 -38.42 36.82 -13.08
N SER A 6 -37.09 36.87 -13.29
CA SER A 6 -36.05 37.86 -12.97
C SER A 6 -34.68 37.44 -13.60
N VAL A 7 -33.93 38.42 -14.16
CA VAL A 7 -32.47 38.68 -14.00
C VAL A 7 -31.38 37.63 -14.39
N ARG A 8 -30.35 38.16 -15.09
CA ARG A 8 -28.92 37.75 -15.25
C ARG A 8 -28.57 36.68 -16.29
N ALA A 9 -27.95 37.12 -17.39
CA ALA A 9 -27.09 36.30 -18.23
C ALA A 9 -25.87 37.10 -18.74
N LEU A 10 -24.70 36.47 -18.60
CA LEU A 10 -23.41 36.69 -19.26
C LEU A 10 -22.52 37.88 -18.84
N HIS A 11 -21.49 37.53 -18.07
CA HIS A 11 -20.22 38.24 -17.93
C HIS A 11 -19.16 37.58 -18.84
N THR A 12 -18.25 38.42 -19.36
CA THR A 12 -16.87 38.12 -19.79
C THR A 12 -16.62 37.84 -21.28
N VAL A 13 -16.54 38.91 -22.08
CA VAL A 13 -15.69 39.00 -23.28
C VAL A 13 -15.04 40.39 -23.25
N LEU A 14 -13.72 40.45 -23.07
CA LEU A 14 -12.78 41.60 -23.23
C LEU A 14 -11.44 41.08 -22.65
N LEU A 15 -10.28 41.07 -23.32
CA LEU A 15 -9.72 42.02 -24.26
C LEU A 15 -8.67 41.35 -25.16
N PHE A 16 -8.72 41.71 -26.44
CA PHE A 16 -7.64 41.57 -27.40
C PHE A 16 -6.93 42.93 -27.56
N SER A 17 -5.61 42.86 -27.69
CA SER A 17 -4.74 43.72 -28.50
C SER A 17 -4.16 45.05 -27.94
N GLN A 18 -2.82 45.05 -27.96
CA GLN A 18 -1.87 46.13 -28.25
C GLN A 18 -1.58 47.22 -27.20
N LEU A 19 -0.38 47.14 -26.61
CA LEU A 19 0.69 48.10 -26.95
C LEU A 19 2.08 47.47 -26.70
N LEU A 20 2.74 47.08 -27.78
CA LEU A 20 4.17 46.78 -27.86
C LEU A 20 4.88 48.13 -28.06
N LEU A 21 5.71 48.57 -27.11
CA LEU A 21 6.78 49.53 -27.37
C LEU A 21 7.86 49.42 -26.28
N GLY A 22 8.94 48.73 -26.66
CA GLY A 22 10.33 48.92 -26.24
C GLY A 22 10.64 49.01 -24.76
N LEU A 23 11.11 47.90 -24.18
CA LEU A 23 12.14 47.94 -23.13
C LEU A 23 13.05 46.70 -23.26
N LYS A 24 14.35 46.96 -23.12
CA LYS A 24 15.47 46.10 -23.45
C LYS A 24 15.49 44.78 -22.66
N CYS A 25 15.99 43.77 -23.34
CA CYS A 25 16.41 42.46 -22.83
C CYS A 25 17.34 42.60 -21.61
N SER A 26 16.91 42.09 -20.46
CA SER A 26 17.68 41.39 -19.42
C SER A 26 16.85 41.35 -18.14
N SER A 27 16.13 40.26 -17.90
CA SER A 27 15.80 39.86 -16.52
C SER A 27 15.51 38.37 -16.49
N ALA A 28 16.25 37.69 -15.62
CA ALA A 28 16.04 36.30 -15.28
C ALA A 28 14.57 36.09 -14.88
N PHE A 29 13.91 35.15 -15.55
CA PHE A 29 12.63 34.61 -15.13
C PHE A 29 12.88 33.77 -13.86
N ASN A 30 13.05 34.45 -12.73
CA ASN A 30 12.98 33.80 -11.41
C ASN A 30 11.52 33.46 -11.16
N LEU A 31 11.13 32.23 -11.48
CA LEU A 31 9.87 31.67 -11.00
C LEU A 31 9.99 31.55 -9.48
N LYS A 32 9.57 32.59 -8.76
CA LYS A 32 9.46 32.57 -7.31
C LYS A 32 8.29 31.64 -6.98
N VAL A 33 8.56 30.33 -6.92
CA VAL A 33 7.64 29.35 -6.35
C VAL A 33 7.58 29.69 -4.86
N SER A 34 6.54 30.42 -4.47
CA SER A 34 6.27 30.73 -3.06
C SER A 34 6.14 29.43 -2.29
N SER A 35 7.00 29.25 -1.30
CA SER A 35 7.11 28.07 -0.44
C SER A 35 5.86 27.90 0.43
N LEU A 36 4.85 27.20 -0.08
CA LEU A 36 4.10 26.31 0.78
C LEU A 36 4.87 25.00 0.80
N SER A 37 5.35 24.55 1.96
CA SER A 37 5.58 23.11 2.15
C SER A 37 4.25 22.44 1.80
N LEU A 38 4.21 21.70 0.69
CA LEU A 38 2.97 21.08 0.19
C LEU A 38 2.35 20.12 1.22
N PHE A 39 3.14 19.69 2.21
CA PHE A 39 2.71 18.84 3.31
C PHE A 39 3.06 19.52 4.65
N GLY A 40 2.04 19.80 5.46
CA GLY A 40 2.18 20.33 6.83
C GLY A 40 2.44 19.24 7.87
N SER A 41 2.94 18.09 7.46
CA SER A 41 3.14 16.89 8.28
C SER A 41 4.63 16.53 8.39
N SER A 42 5.02 15.98 9.53
CA SER A 42 6.35 15.42 9.72
C SER A 42 6.48 14.21 8.80
N LEU A 43 7.28 14.32 7.74
CA LEU A 43 7.65 13.19 6.87
C LEU A 43 8.59 12.18 7.57
N ARG A 44 8.97 12.46 8.82
CA ARG A 44 9.86 11.59 9.59
C ARG A 44 9.21 10.22 9.83
N PRO A 45 10.01 9.14 9.84
CA PRO A 45 9.56 7.84 10.29
C PRO A 45 8.98 7.91 11.69
N ASP A 46 7.86 7.22 11.91
CA ASP A 46 7.16 7.21 13.18
C ASP A 46 6.57 5.82 13.47
N TYR A 47 6.08 5.63 14.68
CA TYR A 47 5.45 4.37 15.11
C TYR A 47 3.93 4.54 15.19
N PRO A 48 3.15 3.45 15.07
CA PRO A 48 1.73 3.48 15.38
C PRO A 48 1.51 3.96 16.83
N THR A 49 0.61 4.93 17.03
CA THR A 49 0.45 5.65 18.31
C THR A 49 -0.89 5.41 19.00
N ASN A 50 -1.96 5.16 18.24
CA ASN A 50 -3.28 4.90 18.80
C ASN A 50 -3.46 3.40 19.00
N VAL A 51 -3.43 2.96 20.26
CA VAL A 51 -3.56 1.55 20.62
C VAL A 51 -4.89 1.30 21.33
N HIS A 52 -5.73 0.47 20.74
CA HIS A 52 -6.84 -0.17 21.45
C HIS A 52 -6.47 -1.64 21.71
N GLN A 53 -6.44 -2.06 22.97
CA GLN A 53 -5.99 -3.41 23.35
C GLN A 53 -6.90 -4.01 24.41
N ASN A 54 -7.08 -5.33 24.35
CA ASN A 54 -7.64 -6.15 25.43
C ASN A 54 -7.01 -7.55 25.41
N ASP A 55 -7.58 -8.48 26.19
CA ASP A 55 -7.07 -9.85 26.36
C ASP A 55 -7.18 -10.74 25.11
N GLY A 56 -7.88 -10.28 24.06
CA GLY A 56 -8.01 -10.98 22.78
C GLY A 56 -7.16 -10.42 21.64
N GLY A 57 -6.72 -9.16 21.72
CA GLY A 57 -5.89 -8.58 20.67
C GLY A 57 -5.55 -7.10 20.87
N LYS A 58 -4.91 -6.54 19.84
CA LYS A 58 -4.43 -5.17 19.77
C LYS A 58 -4.72 -4.58 18.38
N PHE A 59 -5.18 -3.34 18.35
CA PHE A 59 -5.38 -2.54 17.15
C PHE A 59 -4.54 -1.28 17.28
N GLU A 60 -3.60 -1.10 16.36
CA GLU A 60 -2.69 0.05 16.30
C GLU A 60 -2.96 0.85 15.04
N LEU A 61 -2.89 2.18 15.14
CA LEU A 61 -3.06 3.07 13.99
C LEU A 61 -1.90 4.05 13.87
N TYR A 62 -1.58 4.40 12.63
CA TYR A 62 -0.77 5.55 12.30
C TYR A 62 -1.58 6.49 11.39
N GLU A 63 -1.79 7.72 11.86
CA GLU A 63 -2.53 8.75 11.15
C GLU A 63 -1.55 9.57 10.29
N ALA A 64 -1.39 9.18 9.02
CA ALA A 64 -0.53 9.91 8.10
C ALA A 64 -1.21 11.23 7.72
N ARG A 65 -0.67 12.35 8.20
CA ARG A 65 -1.21 13.67 7.87
C ARG A 65 -0.84 14.04 6.44
N GLY A 66 -1.84 14.29 5.59
CA GLY A 66 -1.67 15.02 4.33
C GLY A 66 -1.50 14.20 3.05
N ASN A 67 -1.43 12.86 3.10
CA ASN A 67 -1.24 12.02 1.90
C ASN A 67 -2.47 11.15 1.55
N GLY A 68 -3.58 11.29 2.28
CA GLY A 68 -4.82 10.51 2.07
C GLY A 68 -4.76 9.06 2.55
N LEU A 69 -3.57 8.52 2.84
CA LEU A 69 -3.38 7.16 3.31
C LEU A 69 -3.41 7.08 4.84
N ALA A 70 -3.81 5.93 5.36
CA ALA A 70 -3.62 5.62 6.78
C ALA A 70 -3.20 4.16 6.95
N PHE A 71 -2.54 3.89 8.07
CA PHE A 71 -2.03 2.57 8.39
C PHE A 71 -2.71 2.02 9.64
N MET A 72 -2.95 0.71 9.62
CA MET A 72 -3.35 -0.05 10.79
C MET A 72 -2.50 -1.30 10.96
N LYS A 73 -2.36 -1.75 12.20
CA LYS A 73 -1.85 -3.08 12.55
C LYS A 73 -2.85 -3.76 13.47
N ILE A 74 -3.19 -5.00 13.17
CA ILE A 74 -4.02 -5.85 14.01
C ILE A 74 -3.18 -7.03 14.46
N SER A 75 -3.20 -7.30 15.76
CA SER A 75 -2.60 -8.47 16.39
C SER A 75 -3.66 -9.23 17.19
N LEU A 76 -3.83 -10.50 16.90
CA LEU A 76 -4.69 -11.43 17.63
C LEU A 76 -3.85 -12.37 18.47
N TRP A 77 -4.06 -12.33 19.79
CA TRP A 77 -3.43 -13.27 20.70
C TRP A 77 -3.95 -14.69 20.44
N GLY A 78 -3.23 -15.68 20.97
CA GLY A 78 -3.62 -17.08 20.76
C GLY A 78 -5.06 -17.37 21.20
N ASN A 79 -5.77 -18.24 20.49
CA ASN A 79 -7.16 -18.61 20.72
C ASN A 79 -8.09 -17.40 20.92
N SER A 80 -8.04 -16.45 19.99
CA SER A 80 -8.81 -15.20 20.04
C SER A 80 -9.45 -14.88 18.69
N ILE A 81 -10.54 -14.11 18.73
CA ILE A 81 -11.21 -13.60 17.53
C ILE A 81 -11.12 -12.09 17.45
N MET A 82 -11.04 -11.58 16.22
CA MET A 82 -11.58 -10.27 15.91
C MET A 82 -13.07 -10.43 15.61
N GLN A 83 -13.89 -9.77 16.41
CA GLN A 83 -15.34 -9.73 16.20
C GLN A 83 -15.65 -9.20 14.79
N PRO A 84 -16.74 -9.65 14.16
CA PRO A 84 -17.13 -9.15 12.86
C PRO A 84 -17.23 -7.61 12.85
N ALA A 85 -16.55 -6.98 11.91
CA ALA A 85 -16.45 -5.53 11.82
C ALA A 85 -16.38 -5.06 10.37
N HIS A 86 -16.89 -3.85 10.12
CA HIS A 86 -16.62 -3.09 8.91
C HIS A 86 -15.37 -2.23 9.09
N PHE A 87 -14.74 -1.87 7.98
CA PHE A 87 -13.79 -0.77 7.92
C PHE A 87 -14.36 0.32 7.01
N ASP A 88 -14.11 1.58 7.35
CA ASP A 88 -14.63 2.74 6.61
C ASP A 88 -13.86 3.06 5.31
N THR A 89 -12.86 2.25 4.97
CA THR A 89 -12.08 2.33 3.74
C THR A 89 -11.71 0.95 3.21
N ASP A 90 -11.38 0.89 1.92
CA ASP A 90 -10.81 -0.29 1.29
C ASP A 90 -9.35 -0.43 1.73
N ILE A 91 -8.92 -1.65 2.07
CA ILE A 91 -7.60 -1.89 2.67
C ILE A 91 -6.87 -2.96 1.87
N LEU A 92 -5.61 -2.66 1.54
CA LEU A 92 -4.63 -3.66 1.13
C LEU A 92 -3.75 -4.01 2.34
N ALA A 93 -3.74 -5.28 2.70
CA ALA A 93 -3.11 -5.80 3.90
C ALA A 93 -2.02 -6.84 3.59
N HIS A 94 -1.13 -7.04 4.56
CA HIS A 94 -0.06 -8.03 4.52
C HIS A 94 0.09 -8.69 5.89
N VAL A 95 0.09 -10.03 5.91
CA VAL A 95 0.26 -10.82 7.14
C VAL A 95 1.75 -10.87 7.48
N ILE A 96 2.10 -10.37 8.66
CA ILE A 96 3.50 -10.29 9.10
C ILE A 96 3.93 -11.52 9.93
N GLU A 97 2.99 -12.16 10.64
CA GLU A 97 3.28 -13.35 11.45
C GLU A 97 2.02 -14.21 11.68
N GLY A 98 2.25 -15.50 11.97
CA GLY A 98 1.22 -16.45 12.35
C GLY A 98 0.27 -16.84 11.22
N CYS A 99 -0.81 -17.51 11.60
CA CYS A 99 -1.90 -17.91 10.71
C CYS A 99 -3.24 -17.63 11.38
N ALA A 100 -4.26 -17.28 10.60
CA ALA A 100 -5.62 -17.15 11.09
C ALA A 100 -6.64 -17.58 10.03
N LYS A 101 -7.77 -18.09 10.52
CA LYS A 101 -8.97 -18.24 9.71
C LYS A 101 -9.63 -16.89 9.56
N TRP A 102 -10.17 -16.60 8.40
CA TRP A 102 -10.90 -15.37 8.16
C TRP A 102 -12.08 -15.61 7.22
N GLY A 103 -13.02 -14.69 7.26
CA GLY A 103 -14.15 -14.68 6.36
C GLY A 103 -14.69 -13.28 6.17
N MET A 104 -15.46 -13.12 5.10
CA MET A 104 -16.08 -11.85 4.75
C MET A 104 -17.53 -12.06 4.30
N VAL A 105 -18.35 -11.06 4.57
CA VAL A 105 -19.78 -11.04 4.27
C VAL A 105 -20.06 -9.78 3.45
N TYR A 106 -20.54 -9.93 2.21
CA TYR A 106 -20.89 -8.84 1.30
C TYR A 106 -22.39 -8.54 1.26
N GLY A 107 -22.73 -7.26 1.13
CA GLY A 107 -24.10 -6.75 1.22
C GLY A 107 -25.01 -6.94 0.00
N SER A 108 -24.61 -7.63 -1.07
CA SER A 108 -25.41 -7.74 -2.30
C SER A 108 -26.19 -9.06 -2.48
N GLY A 109 -26.27 -9.91 -1.44
CA GLY A 109 -27.05 -11.16 -1.48
C GLY A 109 -26.27 -12.40 -1.92
N ASP A 110 -25.07 -12.22 -2.46
CA ASP A 110 -24.09 -13.29 -2.67
C ASP A 110 -23.20 -13.41 -1.43
N TRP A 111 -23.73 -14.03 -0.39
CA TRP A 111 -22.96 -14.32 0.81
C TRP A 111 -21.84 -15.30 0.44
N VAL A 112 -20.59 -14.88 0.58
CA VAL A 112 -19.47 -15.83 0.60
C VAL A 112 -19.54 -16.53 1.95
N ASP A 113 -20.32 -17.61 1.99
CA ASP A 113 -20.44 -18.46 3.17
C ASP A 113 -19.27 -19.44 3.27
N ALA A 114 -18.06 -18.91 3.32
CA ALA A 114 -16.88 -19.74 3.30
C ALA A 114 -15.72 -19.14 4.11
N VAL A 115 -14.86 -20.02 4.60
CA VAL A 115 -13.72 -19.69 5.45
C VAL A 115 -12.45 -19.89 4.66
N SER A 116 -11.57 -18.91 4.70
CA SER A 116 -10.22 -19.01 4.14
C SER A 116 -9.19 -18.94 5.26
N THR A 117 -7.94 -19.28 4.94
CA THR A 117 -6.81 -19.20 5.87
C THR A 117 -5.80 -18.21 5.32
N LEU A 118 -5.39 -17.29 6.18
CA LEU A 118 -4.28 -16.38 5.94
C LEU A 118 -3.07 -16.86 6.73
N LYS A 119 -1.88 -16.73 6.15
CA LYS A 119 -0.61 -17.05 6.78
C LYS A 119 0.42 -15.94 6.54
N ALA A 120 1.45 -15.91 7.37
CA ALA A 120 2.58 -14.99 7.21
C ALA A 120 3.08 -14.97 5.76
N GLY A 121 3.23 -13.77 5.21
CA GLY A 121 3.62 -13.56 3.82
C GLY A 121 2.48 -13.44 2.81
N ASP A 122 1.22 -13.69 3.19
CA ASP A 122 0.08 -13.39 2.33
C ASP A 122 -0.20 -11.87 2.31
N ALA A 123 -0.49 -11.33 1.13
CA ALA A 123 -1.19 -10.06 1.01
C ALA A 123 -2.67 -10.34 0.74
N PHE A 124 -3.56 -9.46 1.18
CA PHE A 124 -5.00 -9.65 0.98
C PHE A 124 -5.76 -8.33 1.01
N VAL A 125 -7.00 -8.35 0.53
CA VAL A 125 -7.85 -7.16 0.46
C VAL A 125 -9.04 -7.26 1.39
N ILE A 126 -9.33 -6.18 2.11
CA ILE A 126 -10.55 -5.97 2.87
C ILE A 126 -11.32 -4.82 2.23
N PRO A 127 -12.41 -5.09 1.48
CA PRO A 127 -13.22 -4.00 0.95
C PRO A 127 -14.08 -3.35 2.01
N LYS A 128 -14.29 -2.03 1.90
CA LYS A 128 -15.10 -1.25 2.86
C LYS A 128 -16.55 -1.70 2.98
N GLU A 129 -17.04 -2.39 1.94
CA GLU A 129 -18.40 -2.92 1.86
C GLU A 129 -18.57 -4.24 2.65
N ALA A 130 -17.47 -4.88 3.03
CA ALA A 130 -17.49 -6.19 3.67
C ALA A 130 -17.55 -6.06 5.21
N VAL A 131 -18.29 -6.97 5.84
CA VAL A 131 -18.04 -7.32 7.26
C VAL A 131 -16.99 -8.42 7.26
N VAL A 132 -15.88 -8.22 7.97
CA VAL A 132 -14.82 -9.22 8.10
C VAL A 132 -14.64 -9.66 9.54
N TRP A 133 -14.18 -10.90 9.72
CA TRP A 133 -13.81 -11.46 11.01
C TRP A 133 -12.55 -12.31 10.87
N PHE A 134 -11.84 -12.48 11.98
CA PHE A 134 -10.60 -13.27 12.03
C PHE A 134 -10.61 -14.15 13.27
N TYR A 135 -10.05 -15.35 13.16
CA TYR A 135 -9.89 -16.29 14.25
C TYR A 135 -8.47 -16.86 14.26
N ASN A 136 -7.71 -16.52 15.29
CA ASN A 136 -6.44 -17.15 15.58
C ASN A 136 -6.70 -18.40 16.44
N GLU A 137 -6.60 -19.58 15.84
CA GLU A 137 -6.81 -20.86 16.52
C GLU A 137 -5.55 -21.41 17.21
N ASP A 138 -4.38 -20.84 16.93
CA ASP A 138 -3.15 -21.17 17.64
C ASP A 138 -3.26 -20.67 19.08
N GLU A 139 -2.91 -21.46 20.08
CA GLU A 139 -3.03 -21.06 21.50
C GLU A 139 -1.84 -20.25 22.00
N SER A 140 -0.67 -20.41 21.38
CA SER A 140 0.61 -19.88 21.85
C SER A 140 1.11 -18.72 21.00
N ASN A 141 0.84 -18.75 19.70
CA ASN A 141 1.39 -17.78 18.76
C ASN A 141 0.40 -16.65 18.47
N THR A 142 0.96 -15.47 18.21
CA THR A 142 0.20 -14.31 17.75
C THR A 142 0.02 -14.40 16.23
N PHE A 143 -1.15 -14.01 15.76
CA PHE A 143 -1.37 -13.69 14.35
C PHE A 143 -1.40 -12.18 14.20
N SER A 144 -0.59 -11.61 13.32
CA SER A 144 -0.62 -10.17 13.05
C SER A 144 -0.60 -9.86 11.57
N PHE A 145 -1.30 -8.81 11.20
CA PHE A 145 -1.22 -8.22 9.87
C PHE A 145 -1.20 -6.69 9.95
N ILE A 146 -0.64 -6.09 8.91
CA ILE A 146 -0.67 -4.65 8.67
C ILE A 146 -1.60 -4.35 7.50
N GLY A 147 -2.21 -3.18 7.48
CA GLY A 147 -3.09 -2.75 6.41
C GLY A 147 -2.96 -1.26 6.14
N VAL A 148 -3.07 -0.89 4.87
CA VAL A 148 -3.10 0.51 4.42
C VAL A 148 -4.36 0.73 3.59
N GLY A 149 -5.04 1.85 3.84
CA GLY A 149 -6.24 2.25 3.10
C GLY A 149 -6.20 3.72 2.68
N GLU A 150 -6.96 4.04 1.64
CA GLU A 150 -7.18 5.42 1.17
C GLU A 150 -8.36 6.02 1.95
N THR A 151 -8.05 6.94 2.86
CA THR A 151 -8.97 7.46 3.88
C THR A 151 -9.50 8.84 3.57
N SER A 152 -9.23 9.44 2.40
CA SER A 152 -9.70 10.79 2.07
C SER A 152 -11.23 10.90 2.13
N CYS A 153 -11.94 9.80 1.86
CA CYS A 153 -13.40 9.68 1.97
C CYS A 153 -13.87 8.85 3.18
N GLY A 154 -12.99 8.49 4.11
CA GLY A 154 -13.33 7.74 5.32
C GLY A 154 -14.13 8.60 6.32
N LEU A 155 -14.59 7.98 7.42
CA LEU A 155 -15.34 8.71 8.47
C LEU A 155 -14.50 9.83 9.09
N LYS A 156 -13.19 9.60 9.18
CA LYS A 156 -12.20 10.59 9.60
C LYS A 156 -11.00 10.52 8.65
N PRO A 157 -10.79 11.53 7.79
CA PRO A 157 -9.64 11.57 6.90
C PRO A 157 -8.30 11.40 7.64
N GLY A 158 -7.43 10.56 7.11
CA GLY A 158 -6.14 10.22 7.72
C GLY A 158 -6.23 9.09 8.77
N ARG A 159 -7.37 8.41 8.91
CA ARG A 159 -7.56 7.34 9.89
C ARG A 159 -8.43 6.21 9.36
N ILE A 160 -7.99 4.97 9.58
CA ILE A 160 -8.84 3.78 9.39
C ILE A 160 -9.69 3.58 10.65
N THR A 161 -10.99 3.40 10.48
CA THR A 161 -11.96 3.17 11.55
C THR A 161 -12.56 1.78 11.44
N ALA A 162 -12.33 0.94 12.46
CA ALA A 162 -13.07 -0.31 12.62
C ALA A 162 -14.45 -0.03 13.24
N LEU A 163 -15.49 -0.63 12.67
CA LEU A 163 -16.88 -0.52 13.10
C LEU A 163 -17.42 -1.92 13.43
N PRO A 164 -17.28 -2.39 14.68
CA PRO A 164 -17.77 -3.69 15.10
C PRO A 164 -19.29 -3.80 14.88
N VAL A 165 -19.76 -4.95 14.40
CA VAL A 165 -21.20 -5.23 14.28
C VAL A 165 -21.76 -5.92 15.53
N VAL A 166 -20.90 -6.48 16.37
CA VAL A 166 -21.22 -7.10 17.66
C VAL A 166 -20.26 -6.62 18.74
N GLY A 167 -20.59 -6.90 20.01
CA GLY A 167 -19.78 -6.48 21.16
C GLY A 167 -20.06 -5.04 21.63
N SER A 168 -19.41 -4.62 22.71
CA SER A 168 -19.70 -3.38 23.44
C SER A 168 -19.46 -2.07 22.66
N ALA A 169 -18.70 -2.13 21.56
CA ALA A 169 -18.46 -1.00 20.68
C ALA A 169 -19.34 -1.00 19.42
N SER A 170 -20.30 -1.92 19.33
CA SER A 170 -21.21 -2.04 18.21
C SER A 170 -22.27 -0.94 18.20
N MET A 171 -22.44 -0.28 17.06
CA MET A 171 -23.51 0.73 16.88
C MET A 171 -24.91 0.14 17.11
N TYR A 172 -25.06 -1.17 16.92
CA TYR A 172 -26.33 -1.86 17.09
C TYR A 172 -26.80 -1.82 18.55
N GLN A 173 -25.90 -1.63 19.53
CA GLN A 173 -26.28 -1.48 20.95
C GLN A 173 -27.07 -0.20 21.22
N GLY A 174 -27.09 0.75 20.27
CA GLY A 174 -27.89 1.98 20.37
C GLY A 174 -29.38 1.79 20.07
N PHE A 175 -29.79 0.67 19.45
CA PHE A 175 -31.20 0.37 19.22
C PHE A 175 -31.87 -0.14 20.50
N ASP A 176 -33.16 0.16 20.67
CA ASP A 176 -33.89 -0.36 21.83
C ASP A 176 -34.18 -1.86 21.69
N ASP A 177 -34.17 -2.56 22.83
CA ASP A 177 -34.34 -4.01 22.89
C ASP A 177 -35.64 -4.49 22.21
N LYS A 178 -36.71 -3.68 22.19
CA LYS A 178 -37.98 -4.08 21.58
C LYS A 178 -37.87 -4.05 20.06
N SER A 179 -37.36 -2.96 19.48
CA SER A 179 -37.18 -2.87 18.03
C SER A 179 -36.27 -3.96 17.48
N VAL A 180 -35.18 -4.28 18.20
CA VAL A 180 -34.29 -5.40 17.81
C VAL A 180 -35.02 -6.75 17.92
N ALA A 181 -35.79 -6.96 19.00
CA ALA A 181 -36.56 -8.19 19.18
C ALA A 181 -37.62 -8.38 18.09
N ASP A 182 -38.35 -7.32 17.75
CA ASP A 182 -39.34 -7.32 16.66
C ASP A 182 -38.65 -7.61 15.32
N ALA A 183 -37.47 -7.01 15.05
CA ALA A 183 -36.71 -7.23 13.82
C ALA A 183 -36.17 -8.67 13.68
N TRP A 184 -35.75 -9.29 14.78
CA TRP A 184 -35.27 -10.68 14.82
C TRP A 184 -36.39 -11.71 15.04
N ALA A 185 -37.63 -11.27 15.27
CA ALA A 185 -38.76 -12.12 15.63
C ALA A 185 -38.50 -13.03 16.85
N VAL A 186 -37.90 -12.47 17.91
CA VAL A 186 -37.59 -13.17 19.17
C VAL A 186 -38.18 -12.44 20.39
N GLU A 187 -38.15 -13.05 21.57
CA GLU A 187 -38.56 -12.31 22.77
C GLU A 187 -37.57 -11.20 23.12
N LYS A 188 -38.08 -10.10 23.68
CA LYS A 188 -37.28 -8.96 24.15
C LYS A 188 -36.12 -9.37 25.07
N VAL A 189 -36.36 -10.34 25.96
CA VAL A 189 -35.33 -10.84 26.89
C VAL A 189 -34.21 -11.54 26.12
N THR A 190 -34.53 -12.26 25.06
CA THR A 190 -33.58 -12.95 24.18
C THR A 190 -32.73 -11.94 23.40
N ALA A 191 -33.36 -10.95 22.77
CA ALA A 191 -32.65 -9.87 22.07
C ALA A 191 -31.71 -9.10 23.01
N ARG A 192 -32.20 -8.72 24.20
CA ARG A 192 -31.39 -8.03 25.21
C ARG A 192 -30.16 -8.84 25.62
N LYS A 193 -30.30 -10.15 25.83
CA LYS A 193 -29.17 -11.02 26.15
C LYS A 193 -28.14 -11.01 25.02
N VAL A 194 -28.55 -11.21 23.77
CA VAL A 194 -27.61 -11.25 22.63
C VAL A 194 -26.87 -9.92 22.48
N MET A 195 -27.59 -8.80 22.56
CA MET A 195 -27.03 -7.46 22.34
C MET A 195 -26.03 -7.03 23.41
N HIS A 196 -26.29 -7.38 24.68
CA HIS A 196 -25.58 -6.79 25.82
C HIS A 196 -24.68 -7.77 26.58
N ASN A 197 -24.64 -9.06 26.21
CA ASN A 197 -23.85 -10.06 26.93
C ASN A 197 -22.35 -10.04 26.60
N GLN A 198 -21.96 -9.55 25.41
CA GLN A 198 -20.55 -9.42 25.04
C GLN A 198 -20.02 -8.05 25.47
N GLY A 199 -19.26 -8.02 26.58
CA GLY A 199 -18.66 -6.81 27.12
C GLY A 199 -17.39 -6.36 26.40
N SER A 200 -16.75 -7.23 25.62
CA SER A 200 -15.56 -6.88 24.85
C SER A 200 -15.91 -6.12 23.57
N SER A 201 -15.05 -5.18 23.16
CA SER A 201 -15.29 -4.31 22.01
C SER A 201 -14.99 -4.98 20.67
N LEU A 202 -13.73 -5.00 20.20
CA LEU A 202 -13.35 -5.54 18.89
C LEU A 202 -12.75 -6.94 18.97
N PHE A 203 -12.00 -7.25 20.03
CA PHE A 203 -11.34 -8.55 20.17
C PHE A 203 -11.88 -9.33 21.36
N VAL A 204 -11.93 -10.66 21.24
CA VAL A 204 -12.42 -11.56 22.29
C VAL A 204 -11.44 -12.71 22.46
N LYS A 205 -10.93 -12.90 23.68
CA LYS A 205 -10.22 -14.11 24.08
C LYS A 205 -11.24 -15.24 24.29
N LEU A 206 -11.00 -16.39 23.68
CA LEU A 206 -11.88 -17.54 23.82
C LEU A 206 -11.41 -18.43 24.97
N SER A 207 -12.35 -18.88 25.79
CA SER A 207 -12.09 -19.86 26.87
C SER A 207 -11.91 -21.28 26.33
N VAL A 208 -12.47 -21.57 25.16
CA VAL A 208 -12.40 -22.85 24.47
C VAL A 208 -12.23 -22.60 22.98
N LYS A 209 -11.53 -23.50 22.28
CA LYS A 209 -11.45 -23.46 20.82
C LYS A 209 -12.84 -23.59 20.19
N ILE A 210 -13.05 -22.82 19.13
CA ILE A 210 -14.28 -22.92 18.32
C ILE A 210 -14.00 -23.76 17.07
N ASN A 211 -14.94 -24.64 16.73
CA ASN A 211 -14.93 -25.38 15.48
C ASN A 211 -15.82 -24.65 14.46
N LEU A 212 -15.22 -24.20 13.36
CA LEU A 212 -15.98 -23.56 12.29
C LEU A 212 -16.60 -24.63 11.41
N SER A 213 -17.94 -24.68 11.36
CA SER A 213 -18.70 -25.65 10.55
C SER A 213 -18.92 -25.22 9.09
N ARG A 214 -18.28 -24.13 8.66
CA ARG A 214 -18.44 -23.55 7.33
C ARG A 214 -17.48 -24.22 6.33
N PRO A 215 -17.86 -24.31 5.05
CA PRO A 215 -16.97 -24.87 4.03
C PRO A 215 -15.76 -23.96 3.79
N GLU A 216 -14.70 -24.54 3.25
CA GLU A 216 -13.54 -23.77 2.78
C GLU A 216 -13.91 -22.87 1.59
N ALA A 217 -13.29 -21.70 1.52
CA ALA A 217 -13.48 -20.77 0.42
C ALA A 217 -13.08 -21.42 -0.91
N LYS A 218 -13.95 -21.26 -1.91
CA LYS A 218 -13.65 -21.69 -3.28
C LYS A 218 -12.36 -21.02 -3.76
N ALA A 219 -11.57 -21.73 -4.56
CA ALA A 219 -10.33 -21.20 -5.12
C ALA A 219 -10.52 -19.84 -5.80
N ALA A 220 -11.65 -19.60 -6.48
CA ALA A 220 -11.96 -18.32 -7.11
C ALA A 220 -11.99 -17.14 -6.13
N PHE A 221 -12.52 -17.33 -4.92
CA PHE A 221 -12.52 -16.31 -3.87
C PHE A 221 -11.09 -15.99 -3.42
N ASN A 222 -10.30 -17.03 -3.11
CA ASN A 222 -8.92 -16.84 -2.70
C ASN A 222 -8.11 -16.15 -3.81
N CYS A 223 -8.30 -16.53 -5.08
CA CYS A 223 -7.64 -15.91 -6.23
C CYS A 223 -8.03 -14.43 -6.45
N GLU A 224 -9.17 -13.98 -5.94
CA GLU A 224 -9.58 -12.59 -6.06
C GLU A 224 -9.06 -11.74 -4.88
N TYR A 225 -9.14 -12.24 -3.65
CA TYR A 225 -8.89 -11.42 -2.44
C TYR A 225 -7.58 -11.72 -1.70
N VAL A 226 -6.91 -12.85 -2.00
CA VAL A 226 -5.68 -13.28 -1.34
C VAL A 226 -4.57 -13.48 -2.37
N PHE A 227 -3.44 -12.84 -2.11
CA PHE A 227 -2.26 -12.86 -2.97
C PHE A 227 -1.11 -13.47 -2.16
N PRO A 228 -0.76 -14.74 -2.39
CA PRO A 228 0.42 -15.32 -1.75
C PRO A 228 1.64 -14.57 -2.28
N THR A 229 2.29 -13.75 -1.45
CA THR A 229 3.47 -12.98 -1.87
C THR A 229 4.74 -13.72 -1.50
N TRP A 230 4.96 -14.02 -0.21
CA TRP A 230 6.21 -14.62 0.25
C TRP A 230 6.42 -16.08 -0.19
N THR A 231 5.35 -16.82 -0.48
CA THR A 231 5.42 -18.27 -0.74
C THR A 231 5.54 -18.62 -2.22
N VAL A 232 5.61 -17.63 -3.10
CA VAL A 232 5.80 -17.80 -4.54
C VAL A 232 7.10 -17.12 -4.97
N ASP A 233 7.56 -17.45 -6.18
CA ASP A 233 8.77 -16.84 -6.72
C ASP A 233 8.64 -15.30 -6.79
N PRO A 234 9.71 -14.55 -6.46
CA PRO A 234 9.70 -13.11 -6.56
C PRO A 234 9.54 -12.67 -8.01
N ASP A 235 8.85 -11.54 -8.21
CA ASP A 235 8.73 -10.91 -9.54
C ASP A 235 10.08 -10.42 -10.05
N LEU A 236 10.94 -10.05 -9.12
CA LEU A 236 12.30 -9.64 -9.38
C LEU A 236 13.21 -10.22 -8.30
N TYR A 237 14.20 -10.99 -8.73
CA TYR A 237 15.34 -11.39 -7.91
C TYR A 237 16.60 -10.70 -8.44
N MET A 238 17.33 -10.05 -7.55
CA MET A 238 18.59 -9.39 -7.85
C MET A 238 19.71 -10.06 -7.03
N PRO A 239 20.57 -10.87 -7.65
CA PRO A 239 21.74 -11.44 -7.00
C PRO A 239 22.56 -10.38 -6.23
N GLY A 240 22.81 -10.62 -4.94
CA GLY A 240 23.51 -9.69 -4.05
C GLY A 240 22.75 -8.40 -3.72
N GLY A 241 21.53 -8.22 -4.24
CA GLY A 241 20.67 -7.07 -4.01
C GLY A 241 19.48 -7.41 -3.12
N GLY A 242 18.65 -8.36 -3.54
CA GLY A 242 17.42 -8.68 -2.82
C GLY A 242 16.31 -9.26 -3.71
N LYS A 243 15.09 -9.22 -3.19
CA LYS A 243 13.88 -9.75 -3.83
C LYS A 243 12.73 -8.76 -3.76
N GLN A 244 11.86 -8.82 -4.76
CA GLN A 244 10.66 -7.99 -4.82
C GLN A 244 9.45 -8.81 -5.25
N TRP A 245 8.35 -8.61 -4.55
CA TRP A 245 7.02 -9.08 -4.91
C TRP A 245 6.07 -7.90 -5.03
N THR A 246 5.14 -7.97 -5.97
CA THR A 246 4.20 -6.89 -6.26
C THR A 246 2.76 -7.42 -6.30
N VAL A 247 1.84 -6.61 -5.81
CA VAL A 247 0.40 -6.85 -5.79
C VAL A 247 -0.24 -5.71 -6.57
N LEU A 248 -0.32 -5.88 -7.89
CA LEU A 248 -0.75 -4.87 -8.85
C LEU A 248 -1.95 -5.36 -9.66
N ALA A 249 -2.82 -4.43 -10.06
CA ALA A 249 -3.95 -4.72 -10.94
C ALA A 249 -3.54 -5.23 -12.33
N SER A 250 -2.36 -4.84 -12.83
CA SER A 250 -1.86 -5.19 -14.16
C SER A 250 -1.33 -6.63 -14.25
N LYS A 251 -1.00 -7.27 -13.13
CA LYS A 251 -0.42 -8.62 -13.12
C LYS A 251 -1.37 -9.71 -13.57
N SER A 252 -2.67 -9.52 -13.35
CA SER A 252 -3.66 -10.53 -13.66
C SER A 252 -5.03 -9.90 -13.87
N VAL A 253 -5.73 -10.38 -14.89
CA VAL A 253 -7.15 -10.06 -15.09
C VAL A 253 -8.01 -10.51 -13.91
N ARG A 254 -7.57 -11.54 -13.16
CA ARG A 254 -8.25 -12.08 -11.97
C ARG A 254 -8.15 -11.17 -10.74
N HIS A 255 -7.24 -10.20 -10.73
CA HIS A 255 -7.09 -9.25 -9.62
C HIS A 255 -7.97 -8.01 -9.84
N SER A 256 -9.22 -8.22 -10.27
CA SER A 256 -10.24 -7.17 -10.48
C SER A 256 -10.42 -6.30 -9.24
N ILE A 257 -10.35 -6.90 -8.05
CA ILE A 257 -10.52 -6.17 -6.81
C ILE A 257 -9.48 -5.06 -6.62
N LEU A 258 -8.23 -5.24 -7.08
CA LEU A 258 -7.18 -4.22 -6.97
C LEU A 258 -7.52 -2.97 -7.80
N ARG A 259 -8.17 -3.15 -8.96
CA ARG A 259 -8.71 -2.02 -9.76
C ARG A 259 -9.86 -1.33 -9.04
N LYS A 260 -10.73 -2.09 -8.38
CA LYS A 260 -11.90 -1.55 -7.66
C LYS A 260 -11.47 -0.71 -6.45
N ILE A 261 -10.55 -1.21 -5.63
CA ILE A 261 -10.06 -0.48 -4.45
C ILE A 261 -9.02 0.59 -4.81
N ASN A 262 -8.47 0.53 -6.02
CA ASN A 262 -7.43 1.42 -6.54
C ASN A 262 -6.18 1.51 -5.65
N LEU A 263 -5.73 0.38 -5.10
CA LEU A 263 -4.50 0.27 -4.33
C LEU A 263 -3.52 -0.70 -5.00
N ALA A 264 -2.24 -0.51 -4.73
CA ALA A 264 -1.16 -1.40 -5.15
C ALA A 264 -0.22 -1.65 -3.98
N GLY A 265 0.33 -2.86 -3.90
CA GLY A 265 1.30 -3.24 -2.87
C GLY A 265 2.61 -3.68 -3.48
N GLU A 266 3.69 -3.48 -2.74
CA GLU A 266 4.95 -4.17 -2.99
C GLU A 266 5.56 -4.61 -1.67
N LEU A 267 6.25 -5.73 -1.72
CA LEU A 267 7.07 -6.26 -0.66
C LEU A 267 8.50 -6.35 -1.17
N ILE A 268 9.43 -5.79 -0.42
CA ILE A 268 10.84 -5.73 -0.79
C ILE A 268 11.65 -6.36 0.34
N GLU A 269 12.51 -7.31 -0.02
CA GLU A 269 13.62 -7.79 0.81
C GLU A 269 14.92 -7.26 0.22
N GLN A 270 15.66 -6.47 0.98
CA GLN A 270 16.97 -5.97 0.62
C GLN A 270 18.04 -6.65 1.46
N TYR A 271 19.08 -7.16 0.81
CA TYR A 271 20.28 -7.64 1.47
C TYR A 271 21.11 -6.47 2.02
N SER A 272 22.05 -6.81 2.90
CA SER A 272 22.99 -5.83 3.49
C SER A 272 23.61 -4.94 2.41
N ARG A 273 23.62 -3.63 2.69
CA ARG A 273 24.17 -2.56 1.83
C ARG A 273 23.56 -2.45 0.43
N SER A 274 22.54 -3.24 0.07
CA SER A 274 21.86 -3.07 -1.20
C SER A 274 20.96 -1.84 -1.17
N MET A 275 20.68 -1.27 -2.34
CA MET A 275 19.88 -0.05 -2.48
C MET A 275 18.59 -0.35 -3.22
N TYR A 276 17.50 0.22 -2.74
CA TYR A 276 16.21 0.28 -3.42
C TYR A 276 16.01 1.73 -3.89
N GLY A 277 15.92 1.93 -5.21
CA GLY A 277 16.05 3.24 -5.83
C GLY A 277 17.49 3.58 -6.21
N PRO A 278 17.83 4.86 -6.50
CA PRO A 278 17.00 6.06 -6.34
C PRO A 278 15.81 6.15 -7.32
N MET A 279 14.68 6.66 -6.84
CA MET A 279 13.44 6.81 -7.63
C MET A 279 12.52 7.94 -7.15
N PHE A 280 11.48 8.22 -7.93
CA PHE A 280 10.30 9.00 -7.52
C PHE A 280 9.04 8.46 -8.22
N SER A 281 7.86 8.87 -7.73
CA SER A 281 6.57 8.55 -8.34
C SER A 281 5.74 9.81 -8.54
N THR A 282 5.20 10.04 -9.75
CA THR A 282 4.41 11.24 -10.07
C THR A 282 2.92 10.98 -10.19
N ASN A 283 2.45 9.79 -9.83
CA ASN A 283 1.03 9.43 -9.87
C ASN A 283 0.48 8.84 -8.57
N VAL A 284 1.33 8.64 -7.56
CA VAL A 284 0.94 8.00 -6.28
C VAL A 284 1.54 8.67 -5.06
N ASN A 285 0.79 8.67 -3.97
CA ASN A 285 1.33 8.70 -2.61
C ASN A 285 1.55 7.27 -2.14
N GLN A 286 2.53 7.09 -1.26
CA GLN A 286 2.88 5.77 -0.73
C GLN A 286 3.01 5.83 0.79
N LEU A 287 2.69 4.71 1.43
CA LEU A 287 2.94 4.47 2.84
C LEU A 287 3.73 3.16 2.97
N LEU A 288 4.94 3.28 3.51
CA LEU A 288 5.88 2.19 3.72
C LEU A 288 5.88 1.79 5.20
N TYR A 289 5.90 0.49 5.47
CA TYR A 289 6.11 -0.08 6.80
C TYR A 289 7.31 -1.01 6.79
N VAL A 290 8.22 -0.84 7.75
CA VAL A 290 9.39 -1.71 7.93
C VAL A 290 8.97 -2.95 8.73
N ILE A 291 8.94 -4.11 8.07
CA ILE A 291 8.55 -5.39 8.67
C ILE A 291 9.68 -5.93 9.54
N LYS A 292 10.91 -5.86 9.06
CA LYS A 292 12.07 -6.47 9.73
C LYS A 292 13.34 -5.72 9.39
N GLY A 293 14.25 -5.66 10.36
CA GLY A 293 15.61 -5.20 10.18
C GLY A 293 15.72 -3.68 10.07
N ARG A 294 16.79 -3.20 9.43
CA ARG A 294 17.17 -1.79 9.44
C ARG A 294 17.79 -1.35 8.12
N GLY A 295 17.57 -0.07 7.81
CA GLY A 295 18.13 0.57 6.64
C GLY A 295 18.28 2.06 6.84
N HIS A 296 18.67 2.75 5.77
CA HIS A 296 18.85 4.18 5.75
C HIS A 296 18.00 4.76 4.61
N LEU A 297 17.13 5.72 4.95
CA LEU A 297 16.24 6.42 4.04
C LEU A 297 16.79 7.83 3.78
N VAL A 298 16.96 8.14 2.50
CA VAL A 298 17.15 9.50 2.02
C VAL A 298 15.91 9.91 1.25
N MET A 299 15.36 11.09 1.55
CA MET A 299 14.23 11.68 0.83
C MET A 299 14.52 13.13 0.45
N VAL A 300 14.13 13.50 -0.77
CA VAL A 300 14.36 14.81 -1.39
C VAL A 300 13.02 15.40 -1.82
N GLU A 301 12.77 16.67 -1.51
CA GLU A 301 11.55 17.37 -1.94
C GLU A 301 11.67 17.89 -3.38
N PRO A 302 10.56 17.93 -4.14
CA PRO A 302 10.58 18.53 -5.47
C PRO A 302 10.91 20.03 -5.41
N PHE A 303 11.57 20.52 -6.46
CA PHE A 303 11.87 21.95 -6.73
C PHE A 303 12.90 22.67 -5.85
N LYS A 304 13.29 22.13 -4.69
CA LYS A 304 14.22 22.84 -3.79
C LYS A 304 15.59 22.21 -3.67
N ASN A 305 15.83 21.06 -4.31
CA ASN A 305 17.09 20.30 -4.25
C ASN A 305 17.56 19.96 -2.83
N ASP A 306 16.67 20.08 -1.84
CA ASP A 306 16.98 19.88 -0.44
C ASP A 306 16.64 18.45 -0.03
N GLN A 307 17.60 17.81 0.63
CA GLN A 307 17.37 16.58 1.35
C GLN A 307 16.57 16.90 2.62
N ILE A 308 15.31 16.46 2.64
CA ILE A 308 14.39 16.72 3.74
C ILE A 308 14.45 15.63 4.82
N LEU A 309 14.96 14.45 4.46
CA LEU A 309 15.21 13.34 5.38
C LEU A 309 16.53 12.65 5.04
N ASP A 310 17.32 12.45 6.09
CA ASP A 310 18.50 11.60 6.17
C ASP A 310 18.36 10.83 7.49
N THR A 311 17.92 9.58 7.44
CA THR A 311 17.64 8.87 8.70
C THR A 311 17.74 7.37 8.56
N ARG A 312 18.16 6.73 9.64
CA ARG A 312 17.96 5.30 9.82
C ARG A 312 16.48 5.00 9.99
N ILE A 313 16.02 3.91 9.39
CA ILE A 313 14.71 3.32 9.56
C ILE A 313 14.85 1.91 10.15
N CYS A 314 13.92 1.54 11.01
CA CYS A 314 13.93 0.31 11.79
C CYS A 314 12.55 -0.36 11.76
N GLU A 315 12.55 -1.66 12.06
CA GLU A 315 11.35 -2.46 12.28
C GLU A 315 10.26 -1.72 13.09
N GLY A 316 9.02 -1.82 12.60
CA GLY A 316 7.84 -1.22 13.21
C GLY A 316 7.55 0.22 12.77
N GLN A 317 8.49 0.88 12.07
CA GLN A 317 8.28 2.26 11.63
C GLN A 317 7.42 2.33 10.37
N VAL A 318 6.58 3.37 10.32
CA VAL A 318 5.76 3.80 9.20
C VAL A 318 6.35 5.07 8.60
N ILE A 319 6.42 5.14 7.27
CA ILE A 319 6.96 6.27 6.52
C ILE A 319 5.97 6.67 5.42
N SER A 320 5.60 7.96 5.39
CA SER A 320 4.84 8.53 4.28
C SER A 320 5.80 9.03 3.20
N ILE A 321 5.57 8.60 1.96
CA ILE A 321 6.32 9.05 0.78
C ILE A 321 5.34 9.76 -0.15
N PRO A 322 5.32 11.10 -0.15
CA PRO A 322 4.37 11.83 -0.96
C PRO A 322 4.71 11.77 -2.46
N LYS A 323 3.68 11.92 -3.27
CA LYS A 323 3.79 12.04 -4.72
C LYS A 323 4.79 13.14 -5.13
N GLY A 324 5.71 12.78 -6.01
CA GLY A 324 6.73 13.66 -6.58
C GLY A 324 8.02 13.77 -5.75
N TYR A 325 8.09 13.16 -4.57
CA TYR A 325 9.29 13.16 -3.74
C TYR A 325 10.25 12.07 -4.21
N GLY A 326 11.53 12.42 -4.32
CA GLY A 326 12.59 11.47 -4.62
C GLY A 326 13.03 10.75 -3.36
N TYR A 327 13.28 9.44 -3.43
CA TYR A 327 13.81 8.69 -2.29
C TYR A 327 14.65 7.49 -2.71
N LEU A 328 15.44 7.00 -1.77
CA LEU A 328 16.15 5.72 -1.83
C LEU A 328 16.22 5.12 -0.43
N ILE A 329 16.33 3.78 -0.37
CA ILE A 329 16.56 3.05 0.87
C ILE A 329 17.77 2.16 0.68
N THR A 330 18.77 2.27 1.55
CA THR A 330 19.91 1.33 1.59
C THR A 330 19.80 0.42 2.80
N GLY A 331 20.02 -0.88 2.62
CA GLY A 331 20.21 -1.82 3.73
C GLY A 331 21.42 -1.41 4.57
N ASP A 332 21.37 -1.70 5.86
CA ASP A 332 22.50 -1.43 6.76
C ASP A 332 23.67 -2.38 6.51
N TYR A 333 24.83 -2.13 7.13
CA TYR A 333 26.06 -2.90 6.89
C TYR A 333 25.92 -4.40 7.19
N ASP A 334 25.20 -4.76 8.26
CA ASP A 334 25.13 -6.15 8.74
C ASP A 334 23.68 -6.66 8.87
N GLU A 335 22.71 -5.89 8.37
CA GLU A 335 21.29 -6.21 8.50
C GLU A 335 20.58 -6.14 7.14
N GLU A 336 19.74 -7.14 6.88
CA GLU A 336 18.74 -7.08 5.81
C GLU A 336 17.60 -6.15 6.24
N ILE A 337 16.89 -5.58 5.27
CA ILE A 337 15.64 -4.84 5.52
C ILE A 337 14.52 -5.40 4.69
N THR A 338 13.39 -5.68 5.34
CA THR A 338 12.15 -6.06 4.69
C THR A 338 11.11 -4.98 4.92
N HIS A 339 10.49 -4.48 3.86
CA HIS A 339 9.42 -3.49 3.96
C HIS A 339 8.27 -3.78 3.01
N PHE A 340 7.07 -3.38 3.43
CA PHE A 340 5.86 -3.44 2.64
C PHE A 340 5.37 -2.01 2.39
N THR A 341 5.13 -1.69 1.13
CA THR A 341 4.68 -0.37 0.70
C THR A 341 3.36 -0.48 -0.05
N VAL A 342 2.40 0.36 0.34
CA VAL A 342 1.12 0.50 -0.38
C VAL A 342 1.03 1.86 -1.02
N ALA A 343 0.57 1.88 -2.27
CA ALA A 343 0.31 3.09 -3.06
C ALA A 343 -1.19 3.31 -3.25
N ASP A 344 -1.61 4.58 -3.28
CA ASP A 344 -3.00 5.05 -3.49
C ASP A 344 -3.49 4.97 -4.95
N ASN A 345 -2.83 4.15 -5.78
CA ASN A 345 -3.23 3.86 -7.14
C ASN A 345 -2.84 2.42 -7.48
N SER A 346 -3.72 1.69 -8.16
CA SER A 346 -3.49 0.31 -8.57
C SER A 346 -2.44 0.12 -9.70
N GLY A 347 -2.00 1.21 -10.32
CA GLY A 347 -0.92 1.26 -11.32
C GLY A 347 0.15 2.31 -10.98
N PRO A 348 0.95 2.12 -9.92
CA PRO A 348 1.98 3.07 -9.54
C PRO A 348 3.05 3.18 -10.64
N ALA A 349 3.36 4.41 -11.04
CA ALA A 349 4.38 4.70 -12.04
C ALA A 349 5.64 5.20 -11.34
N LYS A 350 6.64 4.32 -11.23
CA LYS A 350 7.94 4.60 -10.62
C LYS A 350 8.94 4.99 -11.69
N THR A 351 9.70 6.04 -11.41
CA THR A 351 10.77 6.53 -12.29
C THR A 351 12.10 6.43 -11.57
N PHE A 352 13.01 5.62 -12.11
CA PHE A 352 14.32 5.36 -11.53
C PHE A 352 15.39 6.27 -12.13
N PHE A 353 16.40 6.63 -11.35
CA PHE A 353 17.55 7.40 -11.85
C PHE A 353 18.72 6.50 -12.25
N ALA A 354 18.78 5.26 -11.76
CA ALA A 354 19.88 4.32 -12.01
C ALA A 354 19.36 2.92 -12.37
N GLY A 355 20.27 2.07 -12.87
CA GLY A 355 19.96 0.71 -13.32
C GLY A 355 19.32 0.66 -14.71
N LYS A 356 18.93 -0.55 -15.12
CA LYS A 356 18.31 -0.89 -16.40
C LYS A 356 16.97 -0.21 -16.65
N GLN A 357 16.30 0.26 -15.60
CA GLN A 357 15.06 1.04 -15.67
C GLN A 357 15.28 2.56 -15.49
N SER A 358 16.53 3.01 -15.55
CA SER A 358 16.85 4.44 -15.46
C SER A 358 16.14 5.23 -16.56
N MET A 359 15.46 6.32 -16.17
CA MET A 359 14.84 7.25 -17.12
C MET A 359 15.86 7.86 -18.10
N TYR A 360 17.13 7.93 -17.70
CA TYR A 360 18.20 8.48 -18.54
C TYR A 360 18.46 7.62 -19.77
N LEU A 361 18.23 6.30 -19.71
CA LEU A 361 18.38 5.42 -20.87
C LEU A 361 17.37 5.72 -21.99
N GLY A 362 16.25 6.37 -21.66
CA GLY A 362 15.23 6.78 -22.63
C GLY A 362 15.43 8.17 -23.24
N ILE A 363 16.43 8.94 -22.79
CA ILE A 363 16.67 10.31 -23.24
C ILE A 363 17.86 10.32 -24.22
N PRO A 364 17.76 10.98 -25.39
CA PRO A 364 18.90 11.10 -26.30
C PRO A 364 20.13 11.64 -25.59
N TRP A 365 21.27 10.99 -25.79
CA TRP A 365 22.45 11.26 -24.97
C TRP A 365 22.95 12.70 -25.18
N GLU A 366 22.79 13.29 -26.37
CA GLU A 366 23.18 14.67 -26.66
C GLU A 366 22.43 15.66 -25.76
N ILE A 367 21.15 15.36 -25.47
CA ILE A 367 20.31 16.12 -24.56
C ILE A 367 20.82 15.97 -23.13
N LEU A 368 21.14 14.75 -22.69
CA LEU A 368 21.69 14.51 -21.35
C LEU A 368 23.04 15.18 -21.16
N ARG A 369 23.94 15.08 -22.15
CA ARG A 369 25.25 15.73 -22.10
C ARG A 369 25.10 17.24 -21.95
N ALA A 370 24.27 17.84 -22.79
CA ALA A 370 24.01 19.27 -22.72
C ALA A 370 23.37 19.67 -21.37
N SER A 371 22.47 18.83 -20.84
CA SER A 371 21.75 19.08 -19.58
C SER A 371 22.65 18.94 -18.35
N PHE A 372 23.54 17.95 -18.33
CA PHE A 372 24.50 17.71 -17.24
C PHE A 372 25.76 18.56 -17.36
N ALA A 373 25.98 19.22 -18.51
CA ALA A 373 27.21 19.95 -18.82
C ALA A 373 28.49 19.11 -18.63
N VAL A 374 28.45 17.83 -19.06
CA VAL A 374 29.57 16.87 -18.96
C VAL A 374 30.18 16.59 -20.33
N GLY A 375 31.39 16.04 -20.35
CA GLY A 375 32.01 15.50 -21.57
C GLY A 375 31.57 14.07 -21.87
N ASP A 376 31.80 13.62 -23.10
CA ASP A 376 31.36 12.30 -23.62
C ASP A 376 31.85 11.14 -22.74
N SER A 377 33.06 11.23 -22.19
CA SER A 377 33.70 10.19 -21.37
C SER A 377 33.04 9.94 -20.01
N ILE A 378 32.26 10.89 -19.48
CA ILE A 378 31.50 10.72 -18.23
C ILE A 378 30.16 10.04 -18.51
N VAL A 379 29.57 10.30 -19.68
CA VAL A 379 28.29 9.73 -20.10
C VAL A 379 28.40 8.22 -20.26
N ASP A 380 29.45 7.74 -20.95
CA ASP A 380 29.69 6.30 -21.11
C ASP A 380 29.85 5.60 -19.76
N LYS A 381 30.51 6.24 -18.80
CA LYS A 381 30.66 5.67 -17.46
C LYS A 381 29.33 5.57 -16.71
N VAL A 382 28.47 6.57 -16.80
CA VAL A 382 27.18 6.58 -16.08
C VAL A 382 26.23 5.55 -16.69
N LEU A 383 26.09 5.54 -18.02
CA LEU A 383 25.14 4.64 -18.71
C LEU A 383 25.54 3.17 -18.63
N HIS A 384 26.85 2.87 -18.60
CA HIS A 384 27.33 1.49 -18.55
C HIS A 384 27.70 1.00 -17.14
N SER A 385 27.51 1.82 -16.09
CA SER A 385 27.88 1.44 -14.73
C SER A 385 26.96 0.38 -14.10
N ARG A 386 25.68 0.35 -14.51
CA ARG A 386 24.64 -0.55 -13.98
C ARG A 386 23.64 -0.93 -15.08
N THR A 387 24.00 -1.90 -15.90
CA THR A 387 23.25 -2.24 -17.13
C THR A 387 22.26 -3.39 -16.95
N TRP A 388 22.36 -4.15 -15.85
CA TRP A 388 21.55 -5.35 -15.62
C TRP A 388 20.67 -5.25 -14.38
N GLU A 389 21.00 -4.36 -13.44
CA GLU A 389 20.27 -4.19 -12.19
C GLU A 389 18.99 -3.36 -12.39
N TYR A 390 17.88 -3.79 -11.80
CA TYR A 390 16.57 -3.15 -11.94
C TYR A 390 16.30 -2.22 -10.74
N THR A 391 15.18 -2.44 -10.05
CA THR A 391 14.69 -1.67 -8.92
C THR A 391 15.60 -1.73 -7.68
N ILE A 392 16.25 -2.89 -7.48
CA ILE A 392 17.18 -3.16 -6.39
C ILE A 392 18.59 -3.21 -6.97
N LEU A 393 19.53 -2.51 -6.34
CA LEU A 393 20.91 -2.36 -6.76
C LEU A 393 21.82 -3.01 -5.69
N PRO A 394 22.64 -4.02 -6.03
CA PRO A 394 23.61 -4.59 -5.12
C PRO A 394 24.72 -3.56 -4.77
N PRO A 395 25.45 -3.78 -3.66
CA PRO A 395 26.54 -2.90 -3.24
C PRO A 395 27.56 -2.65 -4.37
N TYR A 396 28.10 -1.44 -4.45
CA TYR A 396 29.13 -1.14 -5.43
C TYR A 396 30.38 -2.00 -5.18
N GLY A 397 30.90 -2.66 -6.23
CA GLY A 397 32.06 -3.56 -6.14
C GLY A 397 31.76 -5.03 -5.81
N SER A 398 30.50 -5.43 -5.60
CA SER A 398 30.14 -6.86 -5.45
C SER A 398 29.94 -7.59 -6.79
N ALA A 399 29.92 -6.86 -7.91
CA ALA A 399 29.78 -7.42 -9.25
C ALA A 399 31.05 -8.16 -9.73
N ASP A 400 32.23 -7.84 -9.18
CA ASP A 400 33.50 -8.45 -9.56
C ASP A 400 33.64 -9.93 -9.09
N SER A 401 32.71 -10.41 -8.26
CA SER A 401 32.67 -11.79 -7.76
C SER A 401 31.54 -12.65 -8.32
N ILE A 402 30.67 -12.08 -9.16
CA ILE A 402 29.60 -12.85 -9.82
C ILE A 402 30.07 -13.12 -11.24
N ASP A 403 30.52 -14.35 -11.46
CA ASP A 403 30.85 -14.89 -12.78
C ASP A 403 29.71 -14.53 -13.74
N GLN A 404 29.96 -13.65 -14.72
CA GLN A 404 29.00 -13.23 -15.74
C GLN A 404 28.83 -14.35 -16.77
N GLY A 405 28.56 -15.56 -16.30
CA GLY A 405 28.18 -16.71 -17.11
C GLY A 405 26.71 -16.61 -17.49
N SER A 406 26.45 -16.09 -18.69
CA SER A 406 25.33 -16.46 -19.55
C SER A 406 23.99 -16.76 -18.85
N ALA A 407 23.25 -15.71 -18.51
CA ALA A 407 21.80 -15.80 -18.32
C ALA A 407 21.15 -14.81 -19.30
N GLU A 408 21.22 -15.16 -20.59
CA GLU A 408 20.32 -14.59 -21.59
C GLU A 408 18.94 -15.21 -21.31
N PRO A 409 17.86 -14.42 -21.12
CA PRO A 409 16.54 -15.01 -20.99
C PRO A 409 16.21 -15.71 -22.31
N GLU A 410 15.96 -17.03 -22.27
CA GLU A 410 15.49 -17.78 -23.43
C GLU A 410 14.28 -17.06 -24.03
N GLN A 411 14.43 -16.52 -25.24
CA GLN A 411 13.29 -16.12 -26.03
C GLN A 411 12.50 -17.38 -26.38
N PRO A 412 11.16 -17.39 -26.20
CA PRO A 412 10.36 -18.54 -26.57
C PRO A 412 10.53 -18.77 -28.07
N THR A 413 11.00 -19.96 -28.43
CA THR A 413 11.15 -20.31 -29.84
C THR A 413 9.77 -20.37 -30.50
N GLU A 414 9.70 -19.90 -31.75
CA GLU A 414 8.48 -19.72 -32.57
C GLU A 414 7.59 -20.98 -32.71
N LYS A 415 8.06 -22.15 -32.24
CA LYS A 415 7.32 -23.41 -32.15
C LYS A 415 6.40 -23.54 -30.93
N GLU A 416 6.62 -22.81 -29.84
CA GLU A 416 5.74 -22.85 -28.65
C GLU A 416 4.50 -21.96 -28.81
N ILE A 417 4.55 -20.96 -29.68
CA ILE A 417 3.42 -20.05 -29.95
C ILE A 417 2.33 -20.73 -30.80
N THR A 418 2.67 -21.80 -31.54
CA THR A 418 1.72 -22.47 -32.45
C THR A 418 0.96 -23.65 -31.83
N SER A 419 1.33 -24.13 -30.64
CA SER A 419 0.62 -25.22 -29.95
C SER A 419 -0.53 -24.73 -29.05
N GLU A 420 -0.50 -23.50 -28.54
CA GLU A 420 -1.60 -22.94 -27.73
C GLU A 420 -2.77 -22.40 -28.57
N ILE A 421 -2.60 -22.19 -29.88
CA ILE A 421 -3.66 -21.68 -30.77
C ILE A 421 -4.46 -22.82 -31.44
N LYS A 422 -4.06 -24.09 -31.28
CA LYS A 422 -4.74 -25.25 -31.90
C LYS A 422 -5.31 -26.29 -30.93
N GLY A 423 -5.40 -25.96 -29.64
CA GLY A 423 -6.12 -26.76 -28.65
C GLY A 423 -7.45 -26.11 -28.30
N GLU A 424 -8.41 -26.12 -29.24
CA GLU A 424 -9.84 -26.03 -28.91
C GLU A 424 -10.34 -27.34 -28.28
#